data_AF-A0A821I2Z9-F1
#
_entry.id   AF-A0A821I2Z9-F1
#
_cell.length_a   1.000
_cell.length_b   1.000
_cell.length_c   1.000
_cell.angle_alpha   90.00
_cell.angle_beta   90.00
_cell.angle_gamma   90.00
#
_symmetry.space_group_name_H-M   'P 1'
#
loop_
_entity.id
_entity.type
_entity.pdbx_description
1 polymer ?
#
loop_
_entity_poly.entity_id
_entity_poly.type
_entity_poly.pdbx_seq_one_letter_code
_entity_poly.pdbx_strand_id
1 'polypeptide(L)'
;MGIIVRDENTNEIIFYLKGADTVMQNIVQYNDWLQEESSNMAREGLRTLVIAKKLLTQEKYQEFEQKITKARLQTINRSRYVREVIETLECDMELLGVTGVEDKLQVDVRQTLESLHNSGIKIWMLTGDKLETATCIAKSSKLIRRNDDIYIMKQVATREECLQELNIFKRKLDACLVITGDALQICLSFYEKDLMESIIESPSVIVCRCSPTQKATVTDLLKKYRNKKIRVCAIGDGGNDVSMIQSAHVGIGIVGKEGKQASLAADFSINQFSYLTRLLFVHGRDSYKRTASLSQFIIHRGVIISVMQAIFSSIFSFIAISLYQGFLLVGYGTVYTMFPVFSLVLDKDVPADIALLYPELYKELAKGRSLSLKTFSLWVLISVYQGSAIMYGAFVLF
;
A
#
# COMPACT_ATOMS: atom_id res chain seq x y z
N MET A 1 30.29 2.17 -5.54
CA MET A 1 30.77 3.42 -4.89
C MET A 1 32.20 3.17 -4.46
N GLY A 2 33.14 3.96 -4.97
CA GLY A 2 34.56 3.78 -4.66
C GLY A 2 35.18 5.02 -4.02
N ILE A 3 36.26 4.80 -3.27
CA ILE A 3 37.08 5.84 -2.65
C ILE A 3 38.56 5.50 -2.86
N ILE A 4 39.39 6.52 -3.08
CA ILE A 4 40.84 6.38 -3.10
C ILE A 4 41.37 7.01 -1.82
N VAL A 5 42.20 6.27 -1.09
CA VAL A 5 42.85 6.73 0.13
C VAL A 5 44.34 6.53 0.03
N ARG A 6 45.11 7.39 0.69
CA ARG A 6 46.56 7.20 0.90
C ARG A 6 46.78 6.94 2.38
N ASP A 7 47.46 5.85 2.70
CA ASP A 7 47.88 5.56 4.08
C ASP A 7 49.06 6.46 4.45
N GLU A 8 48.99 7.13 5.59
CA GLU A 8 50.03 8.06 6.06
C GLU A 8 51.28 7.32 6.55
N ASN A 9 51.15 6.08 7.02
CA ASN A 9 52.27 5.31 7.56
C ASN A 9 53.07 4.61 6.46
N THR A 10 52.36 3.98 5.51
CA THR A 10 52.98 3.19 4.44
C THR A 10 53.15 3.96 3.13
N ASN A 11 52.52 5.14 3.01
CA ASN A 11 52.40 5.91 1.75
C ASN A 11 51.73 5.14 0.59
N GLU A 12 51.07 4.01 0.88
CA GLU A 12 50.36 3.24 -0.13
C GLU A 12 49.06 3.92 -0.53
N ILE A 13 48.76 3.91 -1.84
CA ILE A 13 47.50 4.42 -2.36
C ILE A 13 46.60 3.22 -2.66
N ILE A 14 45.43 3.21 -2.03
CA ILE A 14 44.48 2.10 -2.13
C ILE A 14 43.16 2.64 -2.66
N PHE A 15 42.68 2.03 -3.74
CA PHE A 15 41.32 2.21 -4.22
C PHE A 15 40.41 1.14 -3.61
N TYR A 16 39.46 1.56 -2.78
CA TYR A 16 38.41 0.70 -2.24
C TYR A 16 37.13 0.86 -3.05
N LEU A 17 36.48 -0.26 -3.36
CA LEU A 17 35.21 -0.29 -4.07
C LEU A 17 34.21 -1.17 -3.31
N LYS A 18 32.99 -0.64 -3.11
CA LYS A 18 31.84 -1.43 -2.68
C LYS A 18 30.75 -1.44 -3.75
N GLY A 19 30.14 -2.60 -3.95
CA GLY A 19 29.08 -2.79 -4.94
C GLY A 19 28.22 -4.03 -4.66
N ALA A 20 27.15 -4.17 -5.45
CA ALA A 20 26.34 -5.38 -5.44
C ALA A 20 27.13 -6.58 -5.99
N ASP A 21 26.84 -7.76 -5.47
CA ASP A 21 27.40 -9.04 -5.89
C ASP A 21 27.45 -9.24 -7.41
N THR A 22 26.33 -9.05 -8.11
CA THR A 22 26.22 -9.24 -9.56
C THR A 22 27.11 -8.32 -10.38
N VAL A 23 27.42 -7.13 -9.87
CA VAL A 23 28.28 -6.15 -10.55
C VAL A 23 29.73 -6.43 -10.22
N MET A 24 30.02 -6.68 -8.94
CA MET A 24 31.37 -6.90 -8.45
C MET A 24 31.97 -8.20 -8.99
N GLN A 25 31.18 -9.25 -9.25
CA GLN A 25 31.65 -10.51 -9.86
C GLN A 25 32.47 -10.32 -11.16
N ASN A 26 32.17 -9.28 -11.95
CA ASN A 26 32.89 -8.99 -13.20
C ASN A 26 34.09 -8.04 -12.99
N ILE A 27 34.22 -7.44 -11.81
CA ILE A 27 35.24 -6.43 -11.47
C ILE A 27 36.35 -7.03 -10.61
N VAL A 28 35.98 -7.96 -9.71
CA VAL A 28 36.92 -8.64 -8.83
C VAL A 28 37.57 -9.81 -9.56
N GLN A 29 38.79 -10.16 -9.17
CA GLN A 29 39.44 -11.37 -9.65
C GLN A 29 38.55 -12.61 -9.39
N TYR A 30 38.53 -13.53 -10.35
CA TYR A 30 37.68 -14.72 -10.29
C TYR A 30 37.93 -15.51 -9.00
N ASN A 31 36.86 -15.76 -8.23
CA ASN A 31 36.92 -16.50 -6.98
C ASN A 31 35.59 -17.25 -6.77
N ASP A 32 35.64 -18.59 -6.78
CA ASP A 32 34.45 -19.45 -6.61
C ASP A 32 33.72 -19.17 -5.28
N TRP A 33 34.49 -18.86 -4.23
CA TRP A 33 33.95 -18.58 -2.89
C TRP A 33 32.97 -17.41 -2.86
N LEU A 34 33.22 -16.37 -3.67
CA LEU A 34 32.39 -15.17 -3.70
C LEU A 34 30.95 -15.49 -4.12
N GLN A 35 30.80 -16.31 -5.15
CA GLN A 35 29.49 -16.65 -5.71
C GLN A 35 28.67 -17.51 -4.77
N GLU A 36 29.33 -18.50 -4.15
CA GLU A 36 28.69 -19.41 -3.20
C GLU A 36 28.21 -18.65 -1.96
N GLU A 37 29.09 -17.84 -1.36
CA GLU A 37 28.76 -17.14 -0.12
C GLU A 37 27.75 -16.00 -0.32
N SER A 38 27.83 -15.26 -1.43
CA SER A 38 26.78 -14.27 -1.76
C SER A 38 25.42 -14.94 -1.94
N SER A 39 25.39 -16.15 -2.51
CA SER A 39 24.16 -16.91 -2.71
C SER A 39 23.63 -17.48 -1.38
N ASN A 40 24.50 -17.89 -0.46
CA ASN A 40 24.13 -18.30 0.90
C ASN A 40 23.47 -17.15 1.67
N MET A 41 24.13 -16.00 1.73
CA MET A 41 23.61 -14.80 2.40
C MET A 41 22.29 -14.31 1.80
N ALA A 42 22.15 -14.36 0.46
CA ALA A 42 20.90 -14.01 -0.21
C ALA A 42 19.76 -14.99 0.13
N ARG A 43 20.06 -16.30 0.29
CA ARG A 43 19.09 -17.31 0.75
C ARG A 43 18.63 -17.08 2.19
N GLU A 44 19.49 -16.52 3.02
CA GLU A 44 19.14 -16.08 4.39
C GLU A 44 18.37 -14.75 4.40
N GLY A 45 18.21 -14.09 3.25
CA GLY A 45 17.48 -12.83 3.12
C GLY A 45 18.32 -11.58 3.46
N LEU A 46 19.64 -11.72 3.54
CA LEU A 46 20.55 -10.61 3.78
C LEU A 46 20.80 -9.83 2.48
N ARG A 47 20.88 -8.50 2.57
CA ARG A 47 21.38 -7.67 1.45
C ARG A 47 22.89 -7.77 1.40
N THR A 48 23.41 -8.33 0.30
CA THR A 48 24.83 -8.57 0.09
C THR A 48 25.54 -7.37 -0.52
N LEU A 49 26.69 -7.00 0.04
CA LEU A 49 27.60 -6.03 -0.54
C LEU A 49 29.01 -6.61 -0.56
N VAL A 50 29.64 -6.54 -1.72
CA VAL A 50 31.01 -7.02 -1.94
C VAL A 50 31.96 -5.84 -1.84
N ILE A 51 33.04 -6.02 -1.09
CA ILE A 51 34.08 -5.02 -0.87
C ILE A 51 35.37 -5.56 -1.50
N ALA A 52 35.98 -4.74 -2.34
CA ALA A 52 37.24 -5.05 -3.01
C ALA A 52 38.21 -3.87 -2.86
N LYS A 53 39.51 -4.16 -2.97
CA LYS A 53 40.56 -3.13 -3.04
C LYS A 53 41.43 -3.31 -4.27
N LYS A 54 42.13 -2.25 -4.64
CA LYS A 54 43.20 -2.28 -5.64
C LYS A 54 44.30 -1.34 -5.21
N LEU A 55 45.51 -1.87 -5.12
CA LEU A 55 46.71 -1.07 -4.88
C LEU A 55 47.05 -0.26 -6.14
N LEU A 56 47.29 1.03 -5.95
CA LEU A 56 47.67 1.94 -7.01
C LEU A 56 49.11 2.41 -6.78
N THR A 57 49.94 2.26 -7.80
CA THR A 57 51.24 2.92 -7.86
C THR A 57 51.06 4.43 -8.03
N GLN A 58 52.00 5.23 -7.54
CA GLN A 58 51.97 6.69 -7.63
C GLN A 58 51.75 7.18 -9.08
N GLU A 59 52.40 6.55 -10.07
CA GLU A 59 52.27 6.89 -11.49
C GLU A 59 50.83 6.71 -12.00
N LYS A 60 50.24 5.52 -11.77
CA LYS A 60 48.84 5.23 -12.12
C LYS A 60 47.85 6.17 -11.44
N TYR A 61 48.10 6.53 -10.19
CA TYR A 61 47.27 7.51 -9.48
C TYR A 61 47.33 8.88 -10.16
N GLN A 62 48.53 9.37 -10.49
CA GLN A 62 48.71 10.65 -11.17
C GLN A 62 48.07 10.65 -12.56
N GLU A 63 48.21 9.56 -13.32
CA GLU A 63 47.57 9.40 -14.62
C GLU A 63 46.03 9.45 -14.50
N PHE A 64 45.48 8.73 -13.51
CA PHE A 64 44.06 8.77 -13.20
C PHE A 64 43.60 10.17 -12.80
N GLU A 65 44.35 10.87 -11.94
CA GLU A 65 44.06 12.23 -11.47
C GLU A 65 44.03 13.24 -12.62
N GLN A 66 44.95 13.12 -13.58
CA GLN A 66 44.95 13.94 -14.79
C GLN A 66 43.73 13.64 -15.67
N LYS A 67 43.42 12.36 -15.91
CA LYS A 67 42.27 11.94 -16.73
C LYS A 67 40.94 12.35 -16.12
N ILE A 68 40.74 12.16 -14.81
CA ILE A 68 39.49 12.51 -14.12
C ILE A 68 39.31 14.03 -14.09
N THR A 69 40.38 14.81 -13.90
CA THR A 69 40.33 16.27 -13.93
C THR A 69 39.95 16.77 -15.32
N LYS A 70 40.57 16.21 -16.37
CA LYS A 70 40.21 16.51 -17.76
C LYS A 70 38.76 16.15 -18.08
N ALA A 71 38.26 15.01 -17.61
CA ALA A 71 36.87 14.59 -17.78
C ALA A 71 35.88 15.53 -17.05
N ARG A 72 36.24 16.02 -15.85
CA ARG A 72 35.43 16.96 -15.07
C ARG A 72 35.33 18.35 -15.70
N LEU A 73 36.35 18.77 -16.45
CA LEU A 73 36.39 20.05 -17.15
C LEU A 73 35.56 20.06 -18.44
N GLN A 74 35.09 18.91 -18.94
CA GLN A 74 34.24 18.84 -20.13
C GLN A 74 32.84 19.41 -19.86
N THR A 75 32.35 20.27 -20.75
CA THR A 75 31.01 20.89 -20.66
C THR A 75 29.91 19.97 -21.18
N ILE A 76 30.21 19.18 -22.22
CA ILE A 76 29.26 18.26 -22.88
C ILE A 76 29.61 16.81 -22.48
N ASN A 77 28.59 15.99 -22.16
CA ASN A 77 28.76 14.57 -21.81
C ASN A 77 29.70 14.28 -20.62
N ARG A 78 29.88 15.25 -19.70
CA ARG A 78 30.73 15.13 -18.51
C ARG A 78 30.52 13.83 -17.72
N SER A 79 29.27 13.45 -17.48
CA SER A 79 28.91 12.25 -16.71
C SER A 79 29.40 10.96 -17.35
N ARG A 80 29.40 10.89 -18.69
CA ARG A 80 29.90 9.74 -19.44
C ARG A 80 31.42 9.63 -19.35
N TYR A 81 32.15 10.71 -19.64
CA TYR A 81 33.62 10.71 -19.57
C TYR A 81 34.14 10.40 -18.17
N VAL A 82 33.49 10.95 -17.13
CA VAL A 82 33.85 10.64 -15.74
C VAL A 82 33.65 9.15 -15.45
N ARG A 83 32.57 8.54 -15.96
CA ARG A 83 32.31 7.10 -15.78
C ARG A 83 33.34 6.24 -16.51
N GLU A 84 33.65 6.54 -17.77
CA GLU A 84 34.67 5.82 -18.54
C GLU A 84 36.04 5.84 -17.83
N VAL A 85 36.42 6.98 -17.22
CA VAL A 85 37.67 7.07 -16.45
C VAL A 85 37.60 6.25 -15.16
N ILE A 86 36.47 6.24 -14.45
CA ILE A 86 36.29 5.42 -13.23
C ILE A 86 36.36 3.92 -13.56
N GLU A 87 35.73 3.49 -14.64
CA GLU A 87 35.74 2.09 -15.10
C GLU A 87 37.16 1.57 -15.35
N THR A 88 38.13 2.43 -15.70
CA THR A 88 39.54 2.01 -15.84
C THR A 88 40.17 1.52 -14.52
N LEU A 89 39.65 1.96 -13.37
CA LEU A 89 40.08 1.48 -12.05
C LEU A 89 39.33 0.21 -11.63
N GLU A 90 38.10 0.02 -12.10
CA GLU A 90 37.18 -1.07 -11.76
C GLU A 90 37.45 -2.36 -12.56
N CYS A 91 38.72 -2.77 -12.65
CA CYS A 91 39.14 -4.04 -13.25
C CYS A 91 40.14 -4.76 -12.35
N ASP A 92 40.12 -6.10 -12.34
CA ASP A 92 41.07 -6.98 -11.63
C ASP A 92 41.29 -6.60 -10.16
N MET A 93 40.21 -6.24 -9.45
CA MET A 93 40.30 -5.87 -8.04
C MET A 93 40.50 -7.11 -7.14
N GLU A 94 41.16 -6.92 -5.99
CA GLU A 94 41.34 -7.96 -4.96
C GLU A 94 40.11 -7.99 -4.05
N LEU A 95 39.50 -9.18 -3.88
CA LEU A 95 38.37 -9.37 -2.98
C LEU A 95 38.82 -9.23 -1.53
N LEU A 96 38.18 -8.33 -0.77
CA LEU A 96 38.41 -8.22 0.67
C LEU A 96 37.39 -8.99 1.49
N GLY A 97 36.13 -8.97 1.06
CA GLY A 97 35.08 -9.69 1.75
C GLY A 97 33.68 -9.35 1.25
N VAL A 98 32.72 -10.10 1.79
CA VAL A 98 31.29 -9.92 1.55
C VAL A 98 30.65 -9.55 2.87
N THR A 99 29.76 -8.58 2.85
CA THR A 99 28.96 -8.18 4.00
C THR A 99 27.49 -8.49 3.71
N GLY A 100 26.80 -9.08 4.67
CA GLY A 100 25.37 -9.31 4.64
C GLY A 100 24.69 -8.41 5.66
N VAL A 101 23.79 -7.54 5.20
CA VAL A 101 23.01 -6.66 6.06
C VAL A 101 21.59 -7.20 6.15
N GLU A 102 21.16 -7.54 7.37
CA GLU A 102 19.78 -7.94 7.63
C GLU A 102 18.88 -6.70 7.64
N ASP A 103 17.86 -6.69 6.78
CA ASP A 103 16.79 -5.69 6.83
C ASP A 103 15.74 -6.14 7.85
N LYS A 104 15.85 -5.61 9.07
CA LYS A 104 14.94 -5.98 10.15
C LYS A 104 13.57 -5.37 9.91
N LEU A 105 12.55 -6.22 9.99
CA LEU A 105 11.16 -5.77 10.02
C LEU A 105 10.92 -4.87 11.24
N GLN A 106 10.00 -3.91 11.08
CA GLN A 106 9.50 -3.15 12.23
C GLN A 106 8.83 -4.09 13.25
N VAL A 107 8.66 -3.56 14.46
CA VAL A 107 7.99 -4.24 15.57
C VAL A 107 6.60 -4.70 15.13
N ASP A 108 6.26 -5.95 15.45
CA ASP A 108 4.95 -6.58 15.23
C ASP A 108 4.41 -6.61 13.80
N VAL A 109 5.25 -6.42 12.78
CA VAL A 109 4.83 -6.52 11.35
C VAL A 109 4.18 -7.87 11.06
N ARG A 110 4.77 -8.97 11.56
CA ARG A 110 4.24 -10.33 11.37
C ARG A 110 2.82 -10.48 11.93
N GLN A 111 2.63 -10.12 13.20
CA GLN A 111 1.34 -10.17 13.88
C GLN A 111 0.29 -9.26 13.20
N THR A 112 0.73 -8.10 12.72
CA THR A 112 -0.12 -7.15 12.00
C THR A 112 -0.60 -7.74 10.68
N LEU A 113 0.29 -8.31 9.87
CA LEU A 113 -0.07 -8.95 8.60
C LEU A 113 -0.99 -10.15 8.80
N GLU A 114 -0.74 -10.98 9.82
CA GLU A 114 -1.63 -12.10 10.18
C GLU A 114 -3.03 -11.61 10.58
N SER A 115 -3.12 -10.53 11.37
CA SER A 115 -4.40 -9.96 11.77
C SER A 115 -5.18 -9.38 10.60
N LEU A 116 -4.49 -8.68 9.68
CA LEU A 116 -5.08 -8.16 8.43
C LEU A 116 -5.61 -9.29 7.54
N HIS A 117 -4.84 -10.36 7.41
CA HIS A 117 -5.25 -11.57 6.71
C HIS A 117 -6.52 -12.19 7.32
N ASN A 118 -6.58 -12.33 8.65
CA ASN A 118 -7.75 -12.89 9.35
C ASN A 118 -8.99 -12.00 9.21
N SER A 119 -8.80 -10.67 9.08
CA SER A 119 -9.88 -9.72 8.79
C SER A 119 -10.42 -9.80 7.36
N GLY A 120 -9.79 -10.57 6.47
CA GLY A 120 -10.18 -10.73 5.07
C GLY A 120 -9.67 -9.64 4.13
N ILE A 121 -8.69 -8.85 4.57
CA ILE A 121 -8.01 -7.86 3.72
C ILE A 121 -6.95 -8.58 2.88
N LYS A 122 -7.01 -8.42 1.55
CA LYS A 122 -5.95 -8.89 0.64
C LYS A 122 -4.81 -7.88 0.64
N ILE A 123 -3.58 -8.36 0.82
CA ILE A 123 -2.39 -7.50 1.00
C ILE A 123 -1.45 -7.71 -0.18
N TRP A 124 -1.06 -6.62 -0.83
CA TRP A 124 -0.16 -6.62 -1.97
C TRP A 124 1.10 -5.84 -1.61
N MET A 125 2.26 -6.35 -2.01
CA MET A 125 3.56 -5.72 -1.77
C MET A 125 4.12 -5.19 -3.10
N LEU A 126 4.33 -3.87 -3.20
CA LEU A 126 4.94 -3.23 -4.36
C LEU A 126 6.30 -2.67 -3.94
N THR A 127 7.39 -3.31 -4.37
CA THR A 127 8.75 -2.95 -3.93
C THR A 127 9.68 -2.65 -5.12
N GLY A 128 10.66 -1.78 -4.87
CA GLY A 128 11.77 -1.52 -5.81
C GLY A 128 12.88 -2.58 -5.72
N ASP A 129 12.82 -3.48 -4.75
CA ASP A 129 13.85 -4.49 -4.51
C ASP A 129 13.88 -5.60 -5.57
N LYS A 130 14.99 -6.36 -5.58
CA LYS A 130 15.15 -7.57 -6.37
C LYS A 130 14.15 -8.65 -5.93
N LEU A 131 13.87 -9.58 -6.83
CA LEU A 131 12.88 -10.65 -6.65
C LEU A 131 13.20 -11.54 -5.45
N GLU A 132 14.47 -11.90 -5.28
CA GLU A 132 14.94 -12.80 -4.24
C GLU A 132 14.71 -12.18 -2.85
N THR A 133 15.12 -10.92 -2.68
CA THR A 133 14.96 -10.15 -1.43
C THR A 133 13.49 -9.94 -1.11
N ALA A 134 12.67 -9.53 -2.09
CA ALA A 134 11.24 -9.33 -1.90
C ALA A 134 10.53 -10.63 -1.47
N THR A 135 10.88 -11.74 -2.11
CA THR A 135 10.33 -13.07 -1.77
C THR A 135 10.77 -13.52 -0.37
N CYS A 136 12.02 -13.27 0.01
CA CYS A 136 12.51 -13.56 1.36
C CYS A 136 11.78 -12.73 2.41
N ILE A 137 11.61 -11.42 2.20
CA ILE A 137 10.86 -10.54 3.10
C ILE A 137 9.40 -10.99 3.19
N ALA A 138 8.76 -11.35 2.09
CA ALA A 138 7.37 -11.78 2.11
C ALA A 138 7.17 -13.10 2.89
N LYS A 139 8.11 -14.04 2.78
CA LYS A 139 8.11 -15.29 3.57
C LYS A 139 8.42 -15.03 5.05
N SER A 140 9.41 -14.17 5.34
CA SER A 140 9.84 -13.88 6.71
C SER A 140 8.83 -13.01 7.47
N SER A 141 8.11 -12.14 6.77
CA SER A 141 7.06 -11.27 7.32
C SER A 141 5.70 -11.95 7.47
N LYS A 142 5.53 -13.18 6.97
CA LYS A 142 4.23 -13.88 6.92
C LYS A 142 3.20 -13.21 6.02
N LEU A 143 3.64 -12.36 5.08
CA LEU A 143 2.78 -11.91 3.99
C LEU A 143 2.31 -13.12 3.16
N ILE A 144 3.24 -14.02 2.84
CA ILE A 144 2.95 -15.36 2.29
C ILE A 144 2.96 -16.35 3.46
N ARG A 145 1.89 -17.13 3.62
CA ARG A 145 1.82 -18.15 4.68
C ARG A 145 2.68 -19.36 4.30
N ARG A 146 3.07 -20.18 5.29
CA ARG A 146 3.96 -21.33 5.05
C ARG A 146 3.41 -22.37 4.07
N ASN A 147 2.09 -22.48 3.97
CA ASN A 147 1.41 -23.45 3.12
C ASN A 147 0.85 -22.82 1.83
N ASP A 148 1.08 -21.53 1.61
CA ASP A 148 0.61 -20.88 0.38
C ASP A 148 1.57 -21.23 -0.76
N ASP A 149 1.02 -21.69 -1.88
CA ASP A 149 1.79 -21.90 -3.09
C ASP A 149 2.27 -20.55 -3.65
N ILE A 150 3.48 -20.53 -4.21
CA ILE A 150 4.04 -19.32 -4.83
C ILE A 150 4.16 -19.56 -6.33
N TYR A 151 3.56 -18.68 -7.13
CA TYR A 151 3.76 -18.64 -8.56
C TYR A 151 4.67 -17.46 -8.92
N ILE A 152 5.89 -17.76 -9.33
CA ILE A 152 6.84 -16.75 -9.83
C ILE A 152 6.68 -16.69 -11.35
N MET A 153 6.14 -15.56 -11.83
CA MET A 153 6.00 -15.33 -13.27
C MET A 153 7.38 -15.11 -13.89
N LYS A 154 7.66 -15.84 -14.98
CA LYS A 154 8.92 -15.68 -15.70
C LYS A 154 9.00 -14.33 -16.40
N GLN A 155 10.22 -13.92 -16.74
CA GLN A 155 10.43 -12.76 -17.60
C GLN A 155 9.72 -12.99 -18.94
N VAL A 156 8.86 -12.06 -19.34
CA VAL A 156 8.14 -12.09 -20.62
C VAL A 156 8.68 -10.96 -21.49
N ALA A 157 8.91 -11.23 -22.77
CA ALA A 157 9.31 -10.23 -23.75
C ALA A 157 8.28 -10.09 -24.88
N THR A 158 7.62 -11.20 -25.24
CA THR A 158 6.64 -11.24 -26.34
C THR A 158 5.21 -11.37 -25.85
N ARG A 159 4.27 -11.01 -26.72
CA ARG A 159 2.82 -11.16 -26.46
C ARG A 159 2.44 -12.63 -26.23
N GLU A 160 3.06 -13.56 -26.93
CA GLU A 160 2.76 -15.00 -26.85
C GLU A 160 3.23 -15.60 -25.53
N GLU A 161 4.45 -15.27 -25.10
CA GLU A 161 4.99 -15.66 -23.79
C GLU A 161 4.11 -15.13 -22.65
N CYS A 162 3.69 -13.86 -22.75
CA CYS A 162 2.77 -13.26 -21.80
C CYS A 162 1.45 -14.04 -21.69
N LEU A 163 0.87 -14.44 -22.83
CA LEU A 163 -0.38 -15.21 -22.83
C LEU A 163 -0.19 -16.61 -22.22
N GLN A 164 0.94 -17.27 -22.52
CA GLN A 164 1.26 -18.58 -21.97
C GLN A 164 1.39 -18.53 -20.43
N GLU A 165 2.21 -17.61 -19.92
CA GLU A 165 2.40 -17.42 -18.47
C GLU A 165 1.11 -17.04 -17.77
N LEU A 166 0.31 -16.15 -18.38
CA LEU A 166 -1.00 -15.77 -17.82
C LEU A 166 -1.98 -16.95 -17.75
N ASN A 167 -2.00 -17.82 -18.77
CA ASN A 167 -2.84 -19.02 -18.76
C ASN A 167 -2.39 -20.05 -17.71
N ILE A 168 -1.09 -20.16 -17.45
CA ILE A 168 -0.57 -21.00 -16.37
C ILE A 168 -0.99 -20.42 -15.01
N PHE A 169 -0.85 -19.11 -14.82
CA PHE A 169 -1.26 -18.44 -13.59
C PHE A 169 -2.77 -18.55 -13.34
N LYS A 170 -3.60 -18.42 -14.37
CA LYS A 170 -5.07 -18.61 -14.29
C LYS A 170 -5.47 -20.00 -13.79
N ARG A 171 -4.60 -21.02 -13.92
CA ARG A 171 -4.83 -22.37 -13.35
C ARG A 171 -4.40 -22.49 -11.89
N LYS A 172 -3.70 -21.50 -11.34
CA LYS A 172 -3.14 -21.46 -9.99
C LYS A 172 -3.56 -20.19 -9.25
N LEU A 173 -4.84 -19.84 -9.29
CA LEU A 173 -5.35 -18.62 -8.66
C LEU A 173 -5.21 -18.63 -7.13
N ASP A 174 -5.13 -19.81 -6.51
CA ASP A 174 -4.91 -19.95 -5.07
C ASP A 174 -3.45 -19.67 -4.66
N ALA A 175 -2.53 -19.49 -5.62
CA ALA A 175 -1.13 -19.19 -5.36
C ALA A 175 -0.87 -17.68 -5.23
N CYS A 176 0.10 -17.31 -4.41
CA CYS A 176 0.64 -15.96 -4.33
C CYS A 176 1.45 -15.66 -5.59
N LEU A 177 1.14 -14.55 -6.27
CA LEU A 177 1.85 -14.14 -7.48
C LEU A 177 3.09 -13.31 -7.13
N VAL A 178 4.23 -13.64 -7.73
CA VAL A 178 5.43 -12.79 -7.77
C VAL A 178 5.71 -12.43 -9.22
N ILE A 179 5.77 -11.14 -9.52
CA ILE A 179 6.00 -10.60 -10.87
C ILE A 179 7.01 -9.45 -10.83
N THR A 180 7.86 -9.33 -11.85
CA THR A 180 8.80 -8.20 -12.00
C THR A 180 8.10 -7.01 -12.67
N GLY A 181 8.56 -5.78 -12.41
CA GLY A 181 8.00 -4.56 -13.00
C GLY A 181 8.02 -4.57 -14.53
N ASP A 182 9.07 -5.11 -15.14
CA ASP A 182 9.19 -5.24 -16.60
C ASP A 182 8.12 -6.19 -17.17
N ALA A 183 7.99 -7.38 -16.58
CA ALA A 183 6.98 -8.36 -16.97
C ALA A 183 5.57 -7.80 -16.79
N LEU A 184 5.31 -7.15 -15.64
CA LEU A 184 4.04 -6.49 -15.35
C LEU A 184 3.68 -5.46 -16.43
N GLN A 185 4.63 -4.62 -16.83
CA GLN A 185 4.38 -3.59 -17.83
C GLN A 185 4.01 -4.17 -19.20
N ILE A 186 4.64 -5.28 -19.60
CA ILE A 186 4.32 -6.00 -20.84
C ILE A 186 2.94 -6.68 -20.73
N CYS A 187 2.64 -7.29 -19.58
CA CYS A 187 1.32 -7.88 -19.36
C CYS A 187 0.20 -6.82 -19.39
N LEU A 188 0.45 -5.66 -18.81
CA LEU A 188 -0.50 -4.54 -18.82
C LEU A 188 -0.69 -3.95 -20.23
N SER A 189 0.34 -3.89 -21.06
CA SER A 189 0.20 -3.33 -22.42
C SER A 189 -0.63 -4.22 -23.35
N PHE A 190 -0.52 -5.55 -23.23
CA PHE A 190 -1.21 -6.49 -24.12
C PHE A 190 -2.50 -7.09 -23.55
N TYR A 191 -2.54 -7.35 -22.24
CA TYR A 191 -3.60 -8.13 -21.58
C TYR A 191 -4.04 -7.51 -20.24
N GLU A 192 -4.16 -6.16 -20.17
CA GLU A 192 -4.52 -5.39 -18.97
C GLU A 192 -5.69 -6.02 -18.19
N LYS A 193 -6.82 -6.23 -18.87
CA LYS A 193 -8.06 -6.72 -18.23
C LYS A 193 -7.89 -8.14 -17.68
N ASP A 194 -7.38 -9.05 -18.51
CA ASP A 194 -7.21 -10.45 -18.14
C ASP A 194 -6.23 -10.62 -16.97
N LEU A 195 -5.14 -9.86 -16.98
CA LEU A 195 -4.17 -9.84 -15.90
C LEU A 195 -4.84 -9.33 -14.62
N MET A 196 -5.46 -8.15 -14.68
CA MET A 196 -6.05 -7.55 -13.50
C MET A 196 -7.11 -8.46 -12.88
N GLU A 197 -8.03 -9.03 -13.66
CA GLU A 197 -9.05 -9.97 -13.16
C GLU A 197 -8.44 -11.20 -12.47
N SER A 198 -7.32 -11.72 -12.99
CA SER A 198 -6.64 -12.88 -12.41
C SER A 198 -5.92 -12.55 -11.10
N ILE A 199 -5.15 -11.46 -11.08
CA ILE A 199 -4.36 -11.02 -9.91
C ILE A 199 -5.28 -10.64 -8.74
N ILE A 200 -6.44 -10.07 -9.06
CA ILE A 200 -7.53 -9.73 -8.15
C ILE A 200 -8.04 -10.95 -7.35
N GLU A 201 -8.07 -12.13 -7.95
CA GLU A 201 -8.50 -13.36 -7.26
C GLU A 201 -7.38 -13.97 -6.40
N SER A 202 -6.11 -13.72 -6.73
CA SER A 202 -4.97 -14.18 -5.93
C SER A 202 -5.06 -13.74 -4.45
N PRO A 203 -4.58 -14.58 -3.51
CA PRO A 203 -4.55 -14.23 -2.09
C PRO A 203 -3.58 -13.09 -1.76
N SER A 204 -2.42 -13.03 -2.43
CA SER A 204 -1.39 -12.01 -2.21
C SER A 204 -0.51 -11.87 -3.45
N VAL A 205 -0.02 -10.65 -3.68
CA VAL A 205 0.69 -10.29 -4.91
C VAL A 205 1.92 -9.48 -4.55
N ILE A 206 3.05 -9.81 -5.16
CA ILE A 206 4.31 -9.13 -4.97
C ILE A 206 4.80 -8.65 -6.32
N VAL A 207 4.95 -7.34 -6.47
CA VAL A 207 5.57 -6.71 -7.64
C VAL A 207 6.97 -6.25 -7.24
N CYS A 208 7.97 -6.83 -7.87
CA CYS A 208 9.39 -6.54 -7.62
C CYS A 208 9.93 -5.54 -8.66
N ARG A 209 11.00 -4.80 -8.33
CA ARG A 209 11.58 -3.77 -9.21
C ARG A 209 10.55 -2.79 -9.80
N CYS A 210 9.56 -2.41 -8.99
CA CYS A 210 8.49 -1.52 -9.41
C CYS A 210 8.96 -0.05 -9.39
N SER A 211 8.71 0.68 -10.47
CA SER A 211 8.94 2.12 -10.50
C SER A 211 7.84 2.89 -9.74
N PRO A 212 8.11 4.12 -9.24
CA PRO A 212 7.08 4.94 -8.57
C PRO A 212 5.82 5.18 -9.42
N THR A 213 5.97 5.29 -10.74
CA THR A 213 4.85 5.46 -11.67
C THR A 213 4.04 4.18 -11.80
N GLN A 214 4.71 3.02 -11.91
CA GLN A 214 4.04 1.72 -11.97
C GLN A 214 3.22 1.43 -10.71
N LYS A 215 3.71 1.79 -9.51
CA LYS A 215 2.96 1.64 -8.25
C LYS A 215 1.60 2.35 -8.29
N ALA A 216 1.58 3.58 -8.81
CA ALA A 216 0.36 4.34 -8.99
C ALA A 216 -0.56 3.70 -10.05
N THR A 217 0.00 3.28 -11.19
CA THR A 217 -0.77 2.59 -12.24
C THR A 217 -1.45 1.32 -11.73
N VAL A 218 -0.76 0.48 -10.96
CA VAL A 218 -1.37 -0.71 -10.34
C VAL A 218 -2.53 -0.33 -9.42
N THR A 219 -2.37 0.74 -8.64
CA THR A 219 -3.40 1.26 -7.73
C THR A 219 -4.63 1.76 -8.50
N ASP A 220 -4.42 2.49 -9.60
CA ASP A 220 -5.50 2.95 -10.47
C ASP A 220 -6.24 1.80 -11.15
N LEU A 221 -5.51 0.80 -11.65
CA LEU A 221 -6.07 -0.38 -12.27
C LEU A 221 -6.88 -1.22 -11.28
N LEU A 222 -6.42 -1.33 -10.03
CA LEU A 222 -7.18 -1.95 -8.95
C LEU A 222 -8.52 -1.26 -8.71
N LYS A 223 -8.57 0.07 -8.80
CA LYS A 223 -9.84 0.82 -8.71
C LYS A 223 -10.72 0.62 -9.95
N LYS A 224 -10.13 0.54 -11.14
CA LYS A 224 -10.83 0.41 -12.43
C LYS A 224 -11.48 -0.96 -12.63
N TYR A 225 -10.74 -2.04 -12.39
CA TYR A 225 -11.15 -3.41 -12.73
C TYR A 225 -11.84 -4.15 -11.59
N ARG A 226 -11.92 -3.57 -10.39
CA ARG A 226 -12.69 -4.17 -9.30
C ARG A 226 -14.15 -3.75 -9.32
N ASN A 227 -15.00 -4.66 -8.83
CA ASN A 227 -16.36 -4.33 -8.43
C ASN A 227 -16.35 -3.13 -7.46
N LYS A 228 -17.30 -2.19 -7.63
CA LYS A 228 -17.47 -0.94 -6.84
C LYS A 228 -17.54 -1.10 -5.31
N LYS A 229 -17.47 -2.33 -4.80
CA LYS A 229 -17.57 -2.70 -3.37
C LYS A 229 -16.21 -2.76 -2.66
N ILE A 230 -15.09 -2.83 -3.39
CA ILE A 230 -13.76 -2.97 -2.79
C ILE A 230 -13.08 -1.60 -2.72
N ARG A 231 -12.52 -1.29 -1.55
CA ARG A 231 -11.72 -0.08 -1.32
C ARG A 231 -10.25 -0.45 -1.37
N VAL A 232 -9.46 0.43 -1.97
CA VAL A 232 -8.01 0.28 -2.11
C VAL A 232 -7.35 1.22 -1.12
N CYS A 233 -6.50 0.67 -0.26
CA CYS A 233 -5.69 1.43 0.67
C CYS A 233 -4.22 1.28 0.27
N ALA A 234 -3.49 2.39 0.19
CA ALA A 234 -2.05 2.38 -0.08
C ALA A 234 -1.30 2.87 1.15
N ILE A 235 -0.22 2.16 1.48
CA ILE A 235 0.64 2.45 2.62
C ILE A 235 2.07 2.63 2.11
N GLY A 236 2.77 3.67 2.55
CA GLY A 236 4.16 3.90 2.19
C GLY A 236 4.86 4.87 3.13
N ASP A 237 6.19 4.90 3.10
CA ASP A 237 7.01 5.70 4.00
C ASP A 237 7.88 6.74 3.26
N GLY A 238 8.19 6.49 1.99
CA GLY A 238 9.10 7.31 1.18
C GLY A 238 8.43 8.13 0.07
N GLY A 239 9.21 9.03 -0.54
CA GLY A 239 8.78 9.83 -1.70
C GLY A 239 8.34 8.98 -2.90
N ASN A 240 8.89 7.78 -3.04
CA ASN A 240 8.56 6.83 -4.12
C ASN A 240 7.13 6.29 -4.03
N ASP A 241 6.47 6.42 -2.88
CA ASP A 241 5.12 5.91 -2.64
C ASP A 241 4.04 7.00 -2.70
N VAL A 242 4.43 8.27 -2.84
CA VAL A 242 3.50 9.42 -2.83
C VAL A 242 2.43 9.29 -3.91
N SER A 243 2.82 8.95 -5.13
CA SER A 243 1.90 8.76 -6.26
C SER A 243 0.91 7.61 -6.03
N MET A 244 1.38 6.52 -5.42
CA MET A 244 0.56 5.37 -5.05
C MET A 244 -0.45 5.73 -3.95
N ILE A 245 0.02 6.44 -2.91
CA ILE A 245 -0.80 6.92 -1.79
C ILE A 245 -1.92 7.83 -2.29
N GLN A 246 -1.59 8.82 -3.14
CA GLN A 246 -2.56 9.77 -3.68
C GLN A 246 -3.56 9.13 -4.65
N SER A 247 -3.16 8.04 -5.32
CA SER A 247 -4.05 7.30 -6.21
C SER A 247 -5.05 6.42 -5.43
N ALA A 248 -4.74 5.97 -4.21
CA ALA A 248 -5.63 5.10 -3.46
C ALA A 248 -6.94 5.80 -3.00
N HIS A 249 -7.91 5.01 -2.55
CA HIS A 249 -9.11 5.57 -1.91
C HIS A 249 -8.82 6.09 -0.49
N VAL A 250 -7.83 5.47 0.17
CA VAL A 250 -7.32 5.88 1.47
C VAL A 250 -5.79 5.72 1.43
N GLY A 251 -5.09 6.84 1.59
CA GLY A 251 -3.64 6.89 1.70
C GLY A 251 -3.18 6.88 3.16
N ILE A 252 -2.22 6.03 3.50
CA ILE A 252 -1.61 5.98 4.83
C ILE A 252 -0.09 6.18 4.69
N GLY A 253 0.43 7.23 5.30
CA GLY A 253 1.85 7.51 5.33
C GLY A 253 2.47 7.01 6.63
N ILE A 254 3.56 6.26 6.53
CA ILE A 254 4.39 5.94 7.69
C ILE A 254 5.46 7.03 7.83
N VAL A 255 5.65 7.53 9.04
CA VAL A 255 6.68 8.55 9.30
C VAL A 255 8.07 7.93 9.17
N GLY A 256 8.69 8.11 8.01
CA GLY A 256 10.05 7.66 7.74
C GLY A 256 11.11 8.46 8.50
N LYS A 257 12.27 7.82 8.73
CA LYS A 257 13.44 8.50 9.33
C LYS A 257 14.13 9.46 8.36
N GLU A 258 14.08 9.14 7.07
CA GLU A 258 14.79 9.89 6.01
C GLU A 258 13.97 11.07 5.46
N GLY A 259 12.65 11.07 5.65
CA GLY A 259 11.77 12.15 5.19
C GLY A 259 10.30 11.91 5.52
N LYS A 260 9.50 12.98 5.49
CA LYS A 260 8.05 12.94 5.80
C LYS A 260 7.16 13.07 4.56
N GLN A 261 7.71 12.85 3.37
CA GLN A 261 7.00 13.10 2.10
C GLN A 261 5.72 12.26 1.97
N ALA A 262 5.81 10.94 2.22
CA ALA A 262 4.64 10.06 2.22
C ALA A 262 3.61 10.47 3.28
N SER A 263 4.07 10.76 4.50
CA SER A 263 3.21 11.22 5.60
C SER A 263 2.50 12.55 5.34
N LEU A 264 3.10 13.47 4.57
CA LEU A 264 2.48 14.75 4.22
C LEU A 264 1.46 14.62 3.09
N ALA A 265 1.62 13.61 2.24
CA ALA A 265 0.74 13.35 1.09
C ALA A 265 -0.42 12.40 1.40
N ALA A 266 -0.44 11.77 2.58
CA ALA A 266 -1.42 10.77 2.98
C ALA A 266 -2.61 11.36 3.75
N ASP A 267 -3.74 10.65 3.74
CA ASP A 267 -4.93 10.99 4.54
C ASP A 267 -4.68 10.75 6.04
N PHE A 268 -3.95 9.67 6.35
CA PHE A 268 -3.55 9.32 7.72
C PHE A 268 -2.03 9.20 7.81
N SER A 269 -1.49 9.62 8.95
CA SER A 269 -0.07 9.44 9.28
C SER A 269 0.08 8.57 10.53
N ILE A 270 0.91 7.54 10.45
CA ILE A 270 1.23 6.64 11.56
C ILE A 270 2.75 6.50 11.73
N ASN A 271 3.21 6.29 12.96
CA ASN A 271 4.65 6.17 13.22
C ASN A 271 5.21 4.77 12.90
N GLN A 272 4.37 3.73 12.96
CA GLN A 272 4.79 2.34 12.81
C GLN A 272 3.72 1.56 12.06
N PHE A 273 4.13 0.54 11.31
CA PHE A 273 3.21 -0.32 10.57
C PHE A 273 2.20 -1.04 11.48
N SER A 274 2.61 -1.42 12.70
CA SER A 274 1.75 -2.15 13.65
C SER A 274 0.49 -1.38 14.06
N TYR A 275 0.53 -0.06 14.02
CA TYR A 275 -0.61 0.80 14.36
C TYR A 275 -1.75 0.74 13.34
N LEU A 276 -1.49 0.14 12.17
CA LEU A 276 -2.49 -0.10 11.14
C LEU A 276 -3.65 -0.98 11.66
N THR A 277 -3.37 -1.97 12.52
CA THR A 277 -4.41 -2.82 13.14
C THR A 277 -5.42 -1.97 13.91
N ARG A 278 -4.94 -1.09 14.79
CA ARG A 278 -5.79 -0.19 15.58
C ARG A 278 -6.52 0.83 14.72
N LEU A 279 -5.82 1.41 13.73
CA LEU A 279 -6.41 2.36 12.80
C LEU A 279 -7.60 1.75 12.04
N LEU A 280 -7.45 0.52 11.53
CA LEU A 280 -8.51 -0.12 10.75
C LEU A 280 -9.58 -0.75 11.63
N PHE A 281 -9.20 -1.61 12.58
CA PHE A 281 -10.16 -2.46 13.30
C PHE A 281 -10.94 -1.71 14.37
N VAL A 282 -10.34 -0.69 14.99
CA VAL A 282 -11.01 0.14 15.99
C VAL A 282 -11.60 1.37 15.30
N HIS A 283 -10.74 2.26 14.80
CA HIS A 283 -11.20 3.56 14.29
C HIS A 283 -11.96 3.44 12.97
N GLY A 284 -11.51 2.59 12.05
CA GLY A 284 -12.19 2.34 10.79
C GLY A 284 -13.56 1.69 10.97
N ARG A 285 -13.68 0.69 11.86
CA ARG A 285 -14.96 0.06 12.22
C ARG A 285 -15.92 1.06 12.85
N ASP A 286 -15.47 1.75 13.90
CA ASP A 286 -16.27 2.74 14.62
C ASP A 286 -16.80 3.79 13.65
N SER A 287 -15.92 4.37 12.83
CA SER A 287 -16.28 5.37 11.83
C SER A 287 -17.36 4.86 10.88
N TYR A 288 -17.22 3.64 10.35
CA TYR A 288 -18.20 3.05 9.45
C TYR A 288 -19.56 2.80 10.13
N LYS A 289 -19.57 2.18 11.32
CA LYS A 289 -20.80 1.83 12.06
C LYS A 289 -21.55 3.06 12.55
N ARG A 290 -20.83 4.04 13.11
CA ARG A 290 -21.40 5.32 13.58
C ARG A 290 -21.98 6.10 12.42
N THR A 291 -21.21 6.26 11.33
CA THR A 291 -21.68 7.00 10.16
C THR A 291 -22.92 6.35 9.54
N ALA A 292 -22.96 5.01 9.48
CA ALA A 292 -24.13 4.30 8.95
C ALA A 292 -25.38 4.52 9.81
N SER A 293 -25.26 4.36 11.13
CA SER A 293 -26.37 4.53 12.07
C SER A 293 -26.85 5.98 12.13
N LEU A 294 -25.91 6.94 12.14
CA LEU A 294 -26.20 8.36 12.07
C LEU A 294 -26.92 8.73 10.77
N SER A 295 -26.46 8.22 9.62
CA SER A 295 -27.11 8.49 8.33
C SER A 295 -28.55 7.98 8.32
N GLN A 296 -28.78 6.76 8.83
CA GLN A 296 -30.12 6.18 8.94
C GLN A 296 -31.03 7.02 9.85
N PHE A 297 -30.52 7.46 11.00
CA PHE A 297 -31.26 8.32 11.92
C PHE A 297 -31.63 9.67 11.28
N ILE A 298 -30.69 10.32 10.59
CA ILE A 298 -30.94 11.61 9.93
C ILE A 298 -31.98 11.48 8.82
N ILE A 299 -31.93 10.39 8.05
CA ILE A 299 -32.94 10.12 7.01
C ILE A 299 -34.29 9.86 7.66
N HIS A 300 -34.35 9.01 8.68
CA HIS A 300 -35.58 8.64 9.38
C HIS A 300 -36.30 9.86 9.98
N ARG A 301 -35.57 10.69 10.76
CA ARG A 301 -36.14 11.91 11.35
C ARG A 301 -36.65 12.91 10.29
N GLY A 302 -35.98 12.98 9.14
CA GLY A 302 -36.37 13.86 8.04
C GLY A 302 -37.63 13.36 7.33
N VAL A 303 -37.69 12.06 7.04
CA VAL A 303 -38.84 11.46 6.34
C VAL A 303 -40.10 11.51 7.22
N ILE A 304 -40.00 11.28 8.53
CA ILE A 304 -41.16 11.37 9.43
C ILE A 304 -41.86 12.72 9.32
N ILE A 305 -41.11 13.83 9.47
CA ILE A 305 -41.72 15.16 9.47
C ILE A 305 -42.29 15.52 8.08
N SER A 306 -41.64 15.07 7.01
CA SER A 306 -42.15 15.24 5.65
C SER A 306 -43.44 14.46 5.41
N VAL A 307 -43.56 13.23 5.92
CA VAL A 307 -44.77 12.40 5.80
C VAL A 307 -45.92 13.02 6.60
N MET A 308 -45.65 13.46 7.83
CA MET A 308 -46.66 14.16 8.65
C MET A 308 -47.17 15.42 7.94
N GLN A 309 -46.25 16.24 7.39
CA GLN A 309 -46.59 17.42 6.62
C GLN A 309 -47.40 17.08 5.37
N ALA A 310 -47.05 16.02 4.63
CA ALA A 310 -47.75 15.61 3.43
C ALA A 310 -49.19 15.17 3.73
N ILE A 311 -49.40 14.39 4.79
CA ILE A 311 -50.74 13.96 5.21
C ILE A 311 -51.56 15.16 5.69
N PHE A 312 -50.97 16.04 6.50
CA PHE A 312 -51.61 17.29 6.93
C PHE A 312 -52.07 18.12 5.72
N SER A 313 -51.17 18.41 4.79
CA SER A 313 -51.52 19.14 3.56
C SER A 313 -52.60 18.43 2.75
N SER A 314 -52.58 17.09 2.66
CA SER A 314 -53.62 16.33 1.95
C SER A 314 -55.00 16.47 2.57
N ILE A 315 -55.10 16.59 3.90
CA ILE A 315 -56.38 16.80 4.60
C ILE A 315 -56.94 18.20 4.29
N PHE A 316 -56.06 19.20 4.19
CA PHE A 316 -56.43 20.59 3.87
C PHE A 316 -56.38 20.88 2.36
N SER A 317 -56.87 19.95 1.52
CA SER A 317 -56.97 20.14 0.06
C SER A 317 -55.67 20.61 -0.61
N PHE A 318 -54.51 20.14 -0.12
CA PHE A 318 -53.17 20.49 -0.57
C PHE A 318 -52.80 21.97 -0.44
N ILE A 319 -53.44 22.69 0.49
CA ILE A 319 -53.00 24.05 0.85
C ILE A 319 -51.64 23.97 1.53
N ALA A 320 -50.72 24.88 1.16
CA ALA A 320 -49.35 24.96 1.67
C ALA A 320 -49.28 25.58 3.08
N ILE A 321 -49.98 24.99 4.05
CA ILE A 321 -49.90 25.36 5.46
C ILE A 321 -48.89 24.44 6.14
N SER A 322 -47.89 25.03 6.81
CA SER A 322 -46.92 24.27 7.61
C SER A 322 -47.58 23.72 8.88
N LEU A 323 -47.44 22.41 9.12
CA LEU A 323 -47.92 21.72 10.32
C LEU A 323 -47.28 22.31 11.59
N TYR A 324 -45.98 22.56 11.54
CA TYR A 324 -45.23 23.23 12.61
C TYR A 324 -44.79 24.62 12.14
N GLN A 325 -45.05 25.64 12.95
CA GLN A 325 -44.73 27.03 12.63
C GLN A 325 -43.64 27.62 13.54
N GLY A 326 -42.91 28.61 13.01
CA GLY A 326 -41.94 29.39 13.75
C GLY A 326 -40.85 28.55 14.42
N PHE A 327 -40.64 28.78 15.72
CA PHE A 327 -39.58 28.14 16.50
C PHE A 327 -39.73 26.62 16.64
N LEU A 328 -40.93 26.05 16.47
CA LEU A 328 -41.11 24.60 16.57
C LEU A 328 -40.45 23.86 15.39
N LEU A 329 -40.61 24.38 14.18
CA LEU A 329 -39.96 23.83 12.99
C LEU A 329 -38.44 23.99 13.05
N VAL A 330 -37.99 25.19 13.43
CA VAL A 330 -36.55 25.50 13.60
C VAL A 330 -35.95 24.59 14.67
N GLY A 331 -36.62 24.46 15.82
CA GLY A 331 -36.19 23.65 16.94
C GLY A 331 -36.09 22.16 16.61
N TYR A 332 -37.00 21.61 15.80
CA TYR A 332 -36.94 20.20 15.39
C TYR A 332 -35.66 19.86 14.62
N GLY A 333 -35.28 20.72 13.67
CA GLY A 333 -34.08 20.54 12.86
C GLY A 333 -32.77 20.84 13.60
N THR A 334 -32.80 21.66 14.65
CA THR A 334 -31.59 22.23 15.26
C THR A 334 -31.33 21.82 16.71
N VAL A 335 -32.35 21.59 17.54
CA VAL A 335 -32.18 21.37 18.99
C VAL A 335 -32.87 20.08 19.45
N TYR A 336 -34.15 19.91 19.15
CA TYR A 336 -34.99 18.87 19.76
C TYR A 336 -34.55 17.45 19.41
N THR A 337 -33.91 17.26 18.24
CA THR A 337 -33.45 15.95 17.77
C THR A 337 -31.93 15.77 17.78
N MET A 338 -31.17 16.69 18.40
CA MET A 338 -29.70 16.66 18.36
C MET A 338 -29.05 15.77 19.41
N PHE A 339 -29.64 15.59 20.59
CA PHE A 339 -29.07 14.69 21.61
C PHE A 339 -28.84 13.25 21.11
N PRO A 340 -29.80 12.62 20.39
CA PRO A 340 -29.56 11.31 19.77
C PRO A 340 -28.41 11.30 18.75
N VAL A 341 -28.22 12.39 17.99
CA VAL A 341 -27.10 12.51 17.03
C VAL A 341 -25.76 12.43 17.76
N PHE A 342 -25.59 13.18 18.85
CA PHE A 342 -24.35 13.16 19.62
C PHE A 342 -24.09 11.80 20.28
N SER A 343 -25.14 11.15 20.77
CA SER A 343 -25.04 9.79 21.32
C SER A 343 -24.54 8.79 20.28
N LEU A 344 -25.10 8.81 19.07
CA LEU A 344 -24.71 7.92 17.97
C LEU A 344 -23.28 8.14 17.47
N VAL A 345 -22.75 9.36 17.57
CA VAL A 345 -21.36 9.67 17.20
C VAL A 345 -20.35 9.09 18.22
N LEU A 346 -20.76 8.96 19.49
CA LEU A 346 -19.92 8.40 20.55
C LEU A 346 -20.14 6.90 20.77
N ASP A 347 -21.11 6.32 20.08
CA ASP A 347 -21.50 4.92 20.23
C ASP A 347 -20.35 3.95 19.91
N LYS A 348 -20.29 2.84 20.64
CA LYS A 348 -19.26 1.80 20.45
C LYS A 348 -19.94 0.46 20.48
N ASP A 349 -19.97 -0.21 19.33
CA ASP A 349 -20.56 -1.54 19.23
C ASP A 349 -19.70 -2.60 19.94
N VAL A 350 -18.37 -2.44 19.89
CA VAL A 350 -17.40 -3.34 20.51
C VAL A 350 -16.26 -2.55 21.15
N PRO A 351 -15.78 -2.92 22.36
CA PRO A 351 -14.58 -2.37 22.96
C PRO A 351 -13.33 -2.55 22.09
N ALA A 352 -12.39 -1.59 22.17
CA ALA A 352 -11.18 -1.59 21.34
C ALA A 352 -10.33 -2.86 21.49
N ASP A 353 -10.21 -3.39 22.71
CA ASP A 353 -9.40 -4.59 22.98
C ASP A 353 -9.99 -5.83 22.33
N ILE A 354 -11.33 -5.96 22.33
CA ILE A 354 -12.05 -7.06 21.67
C ILE A 354 -11.93 -6.94 20.15
N ALA A 355 -12.02 -5.72 19.61
CA ALA A 355 -11.85 -5.48 18.17
C ALA A 355 -10.43 -5.82 17.67
N LEU A 356 -9.41 -5.62 18.49
CA LEU A 356 -8.04 -6.03 18.20
C LEU A 356 -7.81 -7.54 18.39
N LEU A 357 -8.47 -8.15 19.37
CA LEU A 357 -8.36 -9.59 19.65
C LEU A 357 -9.05 -10.45 18.59
N TYR A 358 -10.16 -9.98 18.01
CA TYR A 358 -10.95 -10.70 17.00
C TYR A 358 -11.07 -9.92 15.68
N PRO A 359 -10.03 -9.94 14.82
CA PRO A 359 -10.02 -9.25 13.52
C PRO A 359 -11.16 -9.68 12.58
N GLU A 360 -11.74 -10.87 12.76
CA GLU A 360 -12.87 -11.39 11.98
C GLU A 360 -14.11 -10.48 12.07
N LEU A 361 -14.26 -9.72 13.16
CA LEU A 361 -15.33 -8.73 13.30
C LEU A 361 -15.27 -7.70 12.17
N TYR A 362 -14.07 -7.31 11.72
CA TYR A 362 -13.91 -6.36 10.62
C TYR A 362 -14.40 -6.95 9.28
N LYS A 363 -14.24 -8.26 9.07
CA LYS A 363 -14.70 -8.98 7.86
C LYS A 363 -16.22 -8.85 7.67
N GLU A 364 -16.98 -8.69 8.74
CA GLU A 364 -18.43 -8.49 8.65
C GLU A 364 -18.82 -7.19 7.95
N LEU A 365 -17.99 -6.15 8.06
CA LEU A 365 -18.22 -4.85 7.43
C LEU A 365 -18.17 -4.94 5.91
N ALA A 366 -17.35 -5.84 5.35
CA ALA A 366 -17.25 -6.08 3.92
C ALA A 366 -18.56 -6.56 3.29
N LYS A 367 -19.50 -7.11 4.09
CA LYS A 367 -20.83 -7.50 3.61
C LYS A 367 -21.72 -6.29 3.29
N GLY A 368 -21.35 -5.08 3.70
CA GLY A 368 -22.06 -3.84 3.40
C GLY A 368 -23.48 -3.77 3.96
N ARG A 369 -23.79 -4.58 4.99
CA ARG A 369 -25.15 -4.70 5.53
C ARG A 369 -25.62 -3.45 6.26
N SER A 370 -24.70 -2.72 6.91
CA SER A 370 -25.04 -1.53 7.69
C SER A 370 -25.64 -0.42 6.85
N LEU A 371 -25.21 -0.26 5.59
CA LEU A 371 -25.75 0.76 4.68
C LEU A 371 -25.96 0.16 3.29
N SER A 372 -27.04 -0.62 3.18
CA SER A 372 -27.51 -1.22 1.94
C SER A 372 -28.81 -0.57 1.47
N LEU A 373 -29.14 -0.73 0.18
CA LEU A 373 -30.43 -0.29 -0.36
C LEU A 373 -31.59 -0.94 0.40
N LYS A 374 -31.45 -2.21 0.78
CA LYS A 374 -32.46 -2.94 1.58
C LYS A 374 -32.70 -2.29 2.94
N THR A 375 -31.63 -2.00 3.69
CA THR A 375 -31.75 -1.34 5.00
C THR A 375 -32.29 0.08 4.85
N PHE A 376 -31.88 0.81 3.82
CA PHE A 376 -32.41 2.15 3.53
C PHE A 376 -33.91 2.12 3.25
N SER A 377 -34.37 1.25 2.34
CA SER A 377 -35.81 1.11 2.03
C SER A 377 -36.62 0.70 3.26
N LEU A 378 -36.09 -0.17 4.12
CA LEU A 378 -36.74 -0.54 5.37
C LEU A 378 -36.90 0.67 6.30
N TRP A 379 -35.85 1.46 6.49
CA TRP A 379 -35.92 2.68 7.32
C TRP A 379 -36.90 3.71 6.76
N VAL A 380 -36.97 3.87 5.44
CA VAL A 380 -37.97 4.73 4.80
C VAL A 380 -39.38 4.22 5.08
N LEU A 381 -39.65 2.93 4.94
CA LEU A 381 -40.97 2.35 5.25
C LEU A 381 -41.36 2.54 6.72
N ILE A 382 -40.43 2.31 7.66
CA ILE A 382 -40.64 2.58 9.08
C ILE A 382 -40.98 4.05 9.31
N SER A 383 -40.27 4.97 8.64
CA SER A 383 -40.52 6.41 8.74
C SER A 383 -41.90 6.80 8.22
N VAL A 384 -42.32 6.23 7.09
CA VAL A 384 -43.65 6.46 6.51
C VAL A 384 -44.73 5.95 7.46
N TYR A 385 -44.58 4.73 7.98
CA TYR A 385 -45.51 4.15 8.93
C TYR A 385 -45.64 5.00 10.20
N GLN A 386 -44.51 5.35 10.83
CA GLN A 386 -44.51 6.15 12.06
C GLN A 386 -45.06 7.56 11.83
N GLY A 387 -44.65 8.24 10.75
CA GLY A 387 -45.19 9.56 10.39
C GLY A 387 -46.71 9.52 10.15
N SER A 388 -47.20 8.48 9.47
CA SER A 388 -48.63 8.28 9.24
C SER A 388 -49.39 8.01 10.53
N ALA A 389 -48.87 7.14 11.40
CA ALA A 389 -49.48 6.80 12.66
C ALA A 389 -49.56 7.99 13.62
N ILE A 390 -48.50 8.81 13.68
CA ILE A 390 -48.47 10.03 14.49
C ILE A 390 -49.53 11.02 14.00
N MET A 391 -49.61 11.27 12.68
CA MET A 391 -50.57 12.21 12.12
C MET A 391 -52.02 11.71 12.26
N TYR A 392 -52.26 10.43 12.00
CA TYR A 392 -53.57 9.82 12.18
C TYR A 392 -54.02 9.83 13.64
N GLY A 393 -53.13 9.45 14.57
CA GLY A 393 -53.42 9.50 16.01
C GLY A 393 -53.75 10.91 16.49
N ALA A 394 -53.03 11.93 15.99
CA ALA A 394 -53.34 13.32 16.29
C ALA A 394 -54.74 13.72 15.80
N PHE A 395 -55.12 13.32 14.58
CA PHE A 395 -56.45 13.59 14.02
C PHE A 395 -57.60 12.89 14.76
N VAL A 396 -57.35 11.72 15.35
CA VAL A 396 -58.38 11.01 16.14
C VAL A 396 -58.57 11.66 17.52
N LEU A 397 -57.50 12.23 18.09
CA LEU A 397 -57.51 12.80 19.44
C LEU A 397 -57.95 14.26 19.50
N PHE A 398 -57.75 15.02 18.43
CA PHE A 398 -58.04 16.45 18.33
C PHE A 398 -58.89 16.70 17.08
#